data_AF-A0A0Q4Y9Z2-F1
#
_entry.id   AF-A0A0Q4Y9Z2-F1
#
_cell.length_a   1.000
_cell.length_b   1.000
_cell.length_c   1.000
_cell.angle_alpha   90.00
_cell.angle_beta   90.00
_cell.angle_gamma   90.00
#
_symmetry.space_group_name_H-M   'P 1'
#
loop_
_entity.id
_entity.type
_entity.pdbx_description
1 polymer ?
#
loop_
_entity_poly.entity_id
_entity_poly.type
_entity_poly.pdbx_seq_one_letter_code
_entity_poly.pdbx_strand_id
1 'polypeptide(L)'
;MREVRLRTTASLRGTPALVLSAWRGRSGRRYVVGIHDLAELELDDMGEAVVMAVRRDSAGIGELIAVAAAGSSPRERLTRNWIARARHGGATEMHVHRLAEDEAERWEIVADLRVDRPMDQITGVAA
;
A
#
# COMPACT_ATOMS: atom_id res chain seq x y z
N MET A 1 2.56 4.96 -12.33
CA MET A 1 1.67 4.35 -11.31
C MET A 1 0.43 5.20 -11.11
N ARG A 2 -0.77 4.62 -11.02
CA ARG A 2 -1.98 5.37 -10.63
C ARG A 2 -3.03 4.50 -9.97
N GLU A 3 -3.84 5.11 -9.12
CA GLU A 3 -5.03 4.49 -8.54
C GLU A 3 -6.21 4.53 -9.53
N VAL A 4 -7.08 3.52 -9.46
CA VAL A 4 -8.36 3.41 -10.16
C VAL A 4 -9.41 2.89 -9.17
N ARG A 5 -10.31 3.77 -8.70
CA ARG A 5 -11.41 3.37 -7.80
C ARG A 5 -12.33 2.36 -8.46
N LEU A 6 -12.66 1.31 -7.71
CA LEU A 6 -13.65 0.32 -8.11
C LEU A 6 -15.02 0.79 -7.60
N ARG A 7 -15.98 0.90 -8.50
CA ARG A 7 -17.40 1.08 -8.13
C ARG A 7 -17.99 -0.30 -7.96
N THR A 8 -18.13 -0.77 -6.73
CA THR A 8 -18.86 -2.01 -6.44
C THR A 8 -20.36 -1.74 -6.55
N THR A 9 -21.05 -2.43 -7.45
CA THR A 9 -22.52 -2.41 -7.58
C THR A 9 -23.22 -3.52 -6.80
N ALA A 10 -22.45 -4.41 -6.15
CA ALA A 10 -22.96 -5.55 -5.40
C ALA A 10 -22.44 -5.49 -3.94
N SER A 11 -23.30 -5.07 -3.02
CA SER A 11 -23.04 -5.29 -1.59
C SER A 11 -22.99 -6.79 -1.33
N LEU A 12 -21.83 -7.32 -0.92
CA LEU A 12 -21.76 -8.66 -0.34
C LEU A 12 -22.49 -8.61 1.01
N ARG A 13 -23.68 -9.21 1.06
CA ARG A 13 -24.53 -9.21 2.26
C ARG A 13 -23.80 -9.93 3.41
N GLY A 14 -23.60 -9.26 4.54
CA GLY A 14 -23.10 -9.87 5.78
C GLY A 14 -21.62 -9.64 6.10
N THR A 15 -20.86 -9.02 5.22
CA THR A 15 -19.49 -8.54 5.48
C THR A 15 -19.51 -7.00 5.45
N PRO A 16 -18.83 -6.28 6.36
CA PRO A 16 -18.61 -4.85 6.16
C PRO A 16 -18.02 -4.68 4.76
N ALA A 17 -18.60 -3.78 3.97
CA ALA A 17 -18.21 -3.61 2.58
C ALA A 17 -16.72 -3.23 2.56
N LEU A 18 -15.85 -4.19 2.26
CA LEU A 18 -14.44 -3.93 2.02
C LEU A 18 -14.39 -2.91 0.89
N VAL A 19 -13.93 -1.70 1.21
CA VAL A 19 -13.74 -0.67 0.21
C VAL A 19 -12.60 -1.14 -0.68
N LEU A 20 -12.88 -1.34 -1.96
CA LEU A 20 -11.90 -1.83 -2.92
C LEU A 20 -11.41 -0.70 -3.82
N SER A 21 -10.13 -0.76 -4.15
CA SER A 21 -9.51 0.07 -5.19
C SER A 21 -8.64 -0.81 -6.09
N ALA A 22 -7.99 -0.20 -7.06
CA ALA A 22 -6.99 -0.88 -7.86
C ALA A 22 -5.83 0.04 -8.22
N TRP A 23 -4.63 -0.50 -8.30
CA TRP A 23 -3.45 0.22 -8.77
C TRP A 23 -3.03 -0.29 -10.14
N ARG A 24 -2.53 0.62 -10.98
CA ARG A 24 -1.93 0.27 -12.25
C ARG A 24 -0.41 0.45 -12.21
N GLY A 25 0.29 -0.67 -12.38
CA GLY A 25 1.74 -0.86 -12.53
C GLY A 25 2.42 0.02 -13.56
N ARG A 26 3.76 0.11 -13.51
CA ARG A 26 4.58 0.66 -14.62
C ARG A 26 4.48 -0.25 -15.84
N SER A 27 4.38 -1.55 -15.61
CA SER A 27 4.05 -2.59 -16.58
C SER A 27 2.66 -2.44 -17.22
N GLY A 28 1.77 -1.65 -16.61
CA GLY A 28 0.38 -1.55 -17.00
C GLY A 28 -0.55 -2.63 -16.41
N ARG A 29 -0.01 -3.63 -15.68
CA ARG A 29 -0.79 -4.61 -14.89
C ARG A 29 -1.67 -3.92 -13.85
N ARG A 30 -2.80 -4.53 -13.50
CA ARG A 30 -3.76 -4.01 -12.52
C ARG A 30 -3.77 -4.88 -11.26
N TYR A 31 -3.65 -4.24 -10.11
CA TYR A 31 -3.62 -4.89 -8.79
C TYR A 31 -4.81 -4.42 -7.97
N VAL A 32 -5.76 -5.32 -7.68
CA VAL A 32 -6.94 -5.02 -6.83
C VAL A 32 -6.53 -5.03 -5.36
N VAL A 33 -7.05 -4.08 -4.59
CA VAL A 33 -6.66 -3.87 -3.18
C VAL A 33 -7.87 -3.65 -2.29
N GLY A 34 -7.80 -4.16 -1.06
CA GLY A 34 -8.63 -3.70 0.04
C GLY A 34 -8.04 -2.43 0.66
N ILE A 35 -8.90 -1.48 1.05
CA ILE A 35 -8.50 -0.25 1.74
C ILE A 35 -8.74 -0.43 3.23
N HIS A 36 -7.74 -0.05 4.02
CA HIS A 36 -7.78 -0.12 5.47
C HIS A 36 -7.23 1.17 6.09
N ASP A 37 -7.71 1.52 7.27
CA ASP A 37 -7.15 2.64 8.03
C ASP A 37 -5.75 2.32 8.54
N LEU A 38 -4.87 3.32 8.52
CA LEU A 38 -3.48 3.18 8.94
C LEU A 38 -3.33 2.97 10.47
N ALA A 39 -4.38 3.24 11.25
CA ALA A 39 -4.40 3.10 12.70
C ALA A 39 -4.73 1.67 13.18
N GLU A 40 -5.37 0.86 12.34
CA GLU A 40 -5.97 -0.41 12.76
C GLU A 40 -5.08 -1.64 12.56
N LEU A 41 -3.90 -1.48 11.94
CA LEU A 41 -3.15 -2.63 11.40
C LEU A 41 -1.65 -2.52 11.64
N GLU A 42 -1.09 -3.60 12.19
CA GLU A 42 0.32 -3.91 12.08
C GLU A 42 0.55 -4.76 10.81
N LEU A 43 1.70 -4.59 10.16
CA LEU A 43 2.06 -5.33 8.94
C LEU A 43 2.09 -6.85 9.17
N ASP A 44 2.38 -7.29 10.40
CA ASP A 44 2.42 -8.71 10.78
C ASP A 44 1.01 -9.35 10.78
N ASP A 45 -0.05 -8.56 10.99
CA ASP A 45 -1.45 -9.01 10.89
C ASP A 45 -1.89 -9.20 9.42
N MET A 46 -1.07 -8.75 8.47
CA MET A 46 -1.43 -8.76 7.05
C MET A 46 -1.12 -10.09 6.37
N GLY A 47 -0.38 -10.99 7.02
CA GLY A 47 0.03 -12.26 6.42
C GLY A 47 0.80 -12.06 5.11
N GLU A 48 0.63 -12.99 4.17
CA GLU A 48 1.23 -12.90 2.84
C GLU A 48 0.49 -11.88 1.96
N ALA A 49 1.09 -10.71 1.74
CA ALA A 49 0.46 -9.62 1.01
C ALA A 49 1.48 -8.64 0.40
N VAL A 50 1.03 -7.82 -0.55
CA VAL A 50 1.71 -6.57 -0.91
C VAL A 50 0.96 -5.41 -0.28
N VAL A 51 1.67 -4.57 0.47
CA VAL A 51 1.11 -3.48 1.27
C VAL A 51 1.60 -2.16 0.72
N MET A 52 0.67 -1.24 0.53
CA MET A 52 0.86 0.06 -0.06
C MET A 52 0.41 1.12 0.92
N ALA A 53 1.33 1.98 1.37
CA ALA A 53 0.99 3.15 2.16
C ALA A 53 0.53 4.26 1.22
N VAL A 54 -0.64 4.84 1.50
CA VAL A 54 -1.30 5.78 0.60
C VAL A 54 -1.68 7.05 1.33
N ARG A 55 -1.44 8.18 0.68
CA ARG A 55 -1.96 9.50 1.07
C ARG A 55 -3.09 9.88 0.12
N ARG A 56 -4.13 10.51 0.62
CA ARG A 56 -5.14 11.16 -0.21
C ARG A 56 -4.76 12.61 -0.47
N ASP A 57 -4.81 13.02 -1.73
CA ASP A 57 -4.70 14.44 -2.08
C ASP A 57 -6.03 15.19 -1.83
N SER A 58 -6.05 16.50 -2.10
CA SER A 58 -7.25 17.33 -1.92
C SER A 58 -8.42 16.95 -2.84
N ALA A 59 -8.18 16.18 -3.91
CA ALA A 59 -9.21 15.62 -4.78
C ALA A 59 -9.66 14.21 -4.32
N GLY A 60 -9.10 13.70 -3.23
CA GLY A 60 -9.35 12.36 -2.71
C GLY A 60 -8.67 11.25 -3.51
N ILE A 61 -7.77 11.56 -4.44
CA ILE A 61 -7.01 10.59 -5.23
C ILE A 61 -5.85 10.05 -4.38
N GLY A 62 -5.62 8.73 -4.42
CA GLY A 62 -4.52 8.10 -3.72
C GLY A 62 -3.18 8.34 -4.39
N GLU A 63 -2.22 8.82 -3.62
CA GLU A 63 -0.79 8.87 -3.94
C GLU A 63 -0.06 7.79 -3.15
N LEU A 64 0.75 6.99 -3.84
CA LEU A 64 1.56 5.96 -3.21
C LEU A 64 2.75 6.62 -2.49
N ILE A 65 2.89 6.37 -1.20
CA ILE A 65 4.03 6.85 -0.39
C ILE A 65 5.11 5.78 -0.31
N ALA A 66 4.70 4.54 -0.07
CA ALA A 66 5.62 3.41 0.04
C ALA A 66 4.91 2.11 -0.34
N VAL A 67 5.70 1.10 -0.74
CA VAL A 67 5.23 -0.25 -1.04
C VAL A 67 6.19 -1.29 -0.45
N ALA A 68 5.67 -2.38 0.09
CA ALA A 68 6.42 -3.49 0.64
C ALA A 68 5.70 -4.82 0.44
N ALA A 69 6.46 -5.91 0.40
CA ALA A 69 5.91 -7.26 0.56
C ALA A 69 5.88 -7.61 2.06
N ALA A 70 4.73 -8.07 2.55
CA ALA A 70 4.52 -8.68 3.85
C ALA A 70 4.54 -10.21 3.71
N GLY A 71 5.09 -10.91 4.72
CA GLY A 71 5.23 -12.37 4.71
C GLY A 71 6.47 -12.90 5.43
N SER A 72 6.55 -14.23 5.47
CA SER A 72 7.19 -15.18 6.39
C SER A 72 8.69 -15.05 6.76
N SER A 73 9.23 -13.84 6.97
CA SER A 73 10.53 -13.69 7.61
C SER A 73 10.49 -12.71 8.80
N PRO A 74 11.25 -12.94 9.90
CA PRO A 74 11.18 -12.16 11.14
C PRO A 74 11.77 -10.75 11.07
N ARG A 75 11.65 -10.06 9.93
CA ARG A 75 12.10 -8.67 9.78
C ARG A 75 11.11 -7.68 10.42
N GLU A 76 10.46 -8.05 11.52
CA GLU A 76 9.58 -7.23 12.37
C GLU A 76 10.15 -5.83 12.66
N ARG A 77 11.49 -5.70 12.78
CA ARG A 77 12.16 -4.40 12.98
C ARG A 77 12.18 -3.50 11.74
N LEU A 78 12.33 -4.08 10.55
CA LEU A 78 12.23 -3.33 9.28
C LEU A 78 10.77 -2.96 8.98
N THR A 79 9.85 -3.84 9.38
CA THR A 79 8.39 -3.73 9.33
C THR A 79 7.86 -2.57 10.19
N ARG A 80 8.16 -2.52 11.50
CA ARG A 80 7.77 -1.39 12.38
C ARG A 80 8.32 -0.05 11.88
N ASN A 81 9.58 -0.04 11.45
CA ASN A 81 10.17 1.16 10.87
C ASN A 81 9.50 1.56 9.56
N TRP A 82 8.92 0.63 8.79
CA TRP A 82 8.23 0.96 7.55
C TRP A 82 6.92 1.71 7.82
N ILE A 83 6.09 1.26 8.75
CA ILE A 83 4.82 1.96 9.07
C ILE A 83 5.12 3.34 9.66
N ALA A 84 6.08 3.44 10.59
CA ALA A 84 6.48 4.72 11.16
C ALA A 84 6.97 5.70 10.08
N ARG A 85 7.79 5.24 9.12
CA ARG A 85 8.25 6.06 7.99
C ARG A 85 7.11 6.43 7.04
N ALA A 86 6.19 5.51 6.76
CA ALA A 86 5.02 5.77 5.94
C ALA A 86 4.13 6.86 6.56
N ARG A 87 3.88 6.77 7.87
CA ARG A 87 3.18 7.82 8.65
C ARG A 87 3.91 9.16 8.57
N HIS A 88 5.23 9.17 8.76
CA HIS A 88 6.02 10.39 8.64
C HIS A 88 5.99 10.98 7.23
N GLY A 89 5.89 10.13 6.19
CA GLY A 89 5.68 10.55 4.80
C GLY A 89 4.25 11.03 4.49
N GLY A 90 3.35 11.05 5.47
CA GLY A 90 1.98 11.54 5.34
C GLY A 90 0.98 10.52 4.80
N ALA A 91 1.29 9.21 4.87
CA ALA A 91 0.28 8.19 4.58
C ALA A 91 -0.88 8.27 5.58
N THR A 92 -2.09 8.08 5.07
CA THR A 92 -3.35 8.11 5.85
C THR A 92 -4.07 6.77 5.81
N GLU A 93 -3.82 5.95 4.79
CA GLU A 93 -4.49 4.69 4.53
C GLU A 93 -3.48 3.61 4.10
N MET A 94 -3.87 2.34 4.24
CA MET A 94 -3.16 1.21 3.67
C MET A 94 -4.01 0.49 2.63
N HIS A 95 -3.40 0.20 1.49
CA HIS A 95 -3.98 -0.60 0.42
C HIS A 95 -3.29 -1.96 0.38
N VAL A 96 -4.07 -3.03 0.37
CA VAL A 96 -3.56 -4.40 0.59
C VAL A 96 -3.94 -5.30 -0.56
N HIS A 97 -2.94 -5.84 -1.23
CA HIS A 97 -3.10 -6.82 -2.30
C HIS A 97 -2.73 -8.22 -1.80
N ARG A 98 -3.67 -9.16 -1.88
CA ARG A 98 -3.53 -10.54 -1.37
C ARG A 98 -3.64 -11.61 -2.46
N LEU A 99 -3.63 -11.23 -3.74
CA LEU A 99 -3.86 -12.15 -4.85
C LEU A 99 -2.56 -12.64 -5.52
N ALA A 100 -1.40 -12.30 -4.95
CA ALA A 100 -0.13 -12.84 -5.41
C ALA A 100 -0.03 -14.32 -5.03
N GLU A 101 0.40 -15.17 -5.95
CA GLU A 101 0.46 -16.62 -5.77
C GLU A 101 1.61 -17.03 -4.85
N ASP A 102 2.74 -16.32 -4.91
CA ASP A 102 3.94 -16.64 -4.15
C ASP A 102 4.77 -15.39 -3.76
N GLU A 103 5.89 -15.61 -3.08
CA GLU A 103 6.80 -14.53 -2.67
C GLU A 103 7.46 -13.82 -3.86
N ALA A 104 7.82 -14.56 -4.92
CA ALA A 104 8.48 -13.98 -6.09
C ALA A 104 7.54 -13.00 -6.80
N GLU A 105 6.28 -13.38 -6.99
CA GLU A 105 5.27 -12.51 -7.56
C GLU A 105 5.04 -11.27 -6.68
N ARG A 106 5.03 -11.41 -5.34
CA ARG A 106 4.96 -10.23 -4.45
C ARG A 106 6.11 -9.26 -4.71
N TRP A 107 7.34 -9.74 -4.90
CA TRP A 107 8.49 -8.89 -5.21
C TRP A 107 8.39 -8.23 -6.59
N GLU A 108 7.89 -8.95 -7.60
CA GLU A 108 7.62 -8.36 -8.93
C GLU A 108 6.59 -7.24 -8.84
N ILE A 109 5.51 -7.45 -8.09
CA ILE A 109 4.46 -6.45 -7.86
C ILE A 109 5.04 -5.23 -7.13
N VAL A 110 5.85 -5.44 -6.08
CA VAL A 110 6.56 -4.35 -5.38
C VAL A 110 7.45 -3.57 -6.33
N ALA A 111 8.24 -4.26 -7.16
CA ALA A 111 9.11 -3.62 -8.14
C ALA A 111 8.30 -2.82 -9.17
N ASP A 112 7.16 -3.34 -9.61
CA ASP A 112 6.28 -2.67 -10.57
C ASP A 112 5.59 -1.45 -9.97
N LEU A 113 5.26 -1.49 -8.67
CA LEU A 113 4.59 -0.42 -7.93
C LEU A 113 5.52 0.63 -7.31
N ARG A 114 6.84 0.37 -7.28
CA ARG A 114 7.81 1.26 -6.62
C ARG A 114 7.68 2.72 -7.10
N VAL A 115 7.73 3.62 -6.14
CA VAL A 115 7.79 5.06 -6.39
C VAL A 115 9.26 5.45 -6.51
N ASP A 116 9.65 5.96 -7.67
CA ASP A 116 10.97 6.54 -7.89
C ASP A 116 11.02 7.95 -7.25
N ARG A 117 10.96 8.03 -5.92
CA ARG A 117 11.27 9.27 -5.19
C ARG A 117 12.44 8.97 -4.25
N PRO A 118 13.62 9.57 -4.45
CA PRO A 118 14.69 9.48 -3.46
C PRO A 118 14.20 10.12 -2.16
N MET A 119 14.26 9.37 -1.07
CA MET A 119 13.81 9.79 0.27
C MET A 119 14.76 10.79 0.96
N ASP A 120 15.67 11.45 0.23
CA ASP A 120 16.69 12.34 0.81
C ASP A 120 16.31 13.84 0.80
N GLN A 121 15.08 14.21 0.40
CA GLN A 121 14.66 15.63 0.35
C GLN A 121 13.70 16.06 1.47
N ILE A 122 13.78 15.44 2.66
CA ILE A 122 13.02 15.91 3.85
C ILE A 122 13.89 16.73 4.83
N THR A 123 15.22 16.72 4.70
CA THR A 123 16.08 17.68 5.43
C THR A 123 16.21 19.00 4.68
N GLY A 124 15.11 19.75 4.66
CA GLY A 124 15.19 21.20 4.61
C GLY A 124 15.58 21.72 5.99
N VAL A 125 16.88 21.86 6.25
CA VAL A 125 17.36 22.83 7.24
C VAL A 125 17.96 23.98 6.45
N ALA A 126 17.13 25.01 6.27
CA ALA A 126 17.58 26.35 6.03
C ALA A 126 17.98 26.98 7.37
N ALA A 127 19.01 27.83 7.30
CA ALA A 127 19.67 28.63 8.34
C ALA A 127 20.74 27.90 9.18
#